data_AF-A0A536M8U7-F1
#
_entry.id   AF-A0A536M8U7-F1
#
_cell.length_a   1.000
_cell.length_b   1.000
_cell.length_c   1.000
_cell.angle_alpha   90.00
_cell.angle_beta   90.00
_cell.angle_gamma   90.00
#
_symmetry.space_group_name_H-M   'P 1'
#
loop_
_entity.id
_entity.type
_entity.pdbx_description
1 polymer ?
#
loop_
_entity_poly.entity_id
_entity_poly.type
_entity_poly.pdbx_seq_one_letter_code
_entity_poly.pdbx_strand_id
1 'polypeptide(L)'
;MIQEKYPEKQAERFPDPDPMLSPQEIRTLYNAGLDWVISKLPSRPNVDEDVGMKWLRDLATFRQHGLLWAVYGAEADTNGNYGILTLESGIYNGGLLVVAPPGHPLAKGPTLQVLPRSDLNMLQILPFAMTREWAGIALIHELEHLENFATGQEPRPPSRSQYLDGEVRAFSAEIAAFQLVTGSRFIPTVVGLYRLFSSAAGNPTEGLSQTQGGHMMQALALEADALLGCPPPQSSAEAATRLGFYFVAGSLVTAGVQASNPDIIEVRRKVIEVYYQPTGQLPSP
;
A
#
# COMPACT_ATOMS: atom_id res chain seq x y z
N MET A 1 23.78 3.84 20.13
CA MET A 1 23.88 2.91 18.98
C MET A 1 22.95 3.25 17.80
N ILE A 2 21.61 3.24 17.92
CA ILE A 2 20.74 3.49 16.74
C ILE A 2 20.75 4.96 16.28
N GLN A 3 20.62 5.92 17.20
CA GLN A 3 20.75 7.36 16.88
C GLN A 3 22.14 7.72 16.30
N GLU A 4 23.18 6.96 16.64
CA GLU A 4 24.53 7.13 16.08
C GLU A 4 24.67 6.52 14.68
N LYS A 5 23.88 5.47 14.36
CA LYS A 5 23.88 4.79 13.04
C LYS A 5 23.03 5.56 12.01
N TYR A 6 22.01 6.28 12.45
CA TYR A 6 21.05 7.00 11.62
C TYR A 6 20.93 8.47 12.03
N PRO A 7 21.92 9.33 11.72
CA PRO A 7 21.82 10.76 12.00
C PRO A 7 20.68 11.40 11.21
N GLU A 8 20.04 12.43 11.76
CA GLU A 8 18.86 13.15 11.21
C GLU A 8 19.00 13.57 9.73
N LYS A 9 20.24 13.68 9.22
CA LYS A 9 20.58 14.16 7.87
C LYS A 9 20.54 13.11 6.75
N GLN A 10 20.22 11.84 7.02
CA GLN A 10 20.11 10.84 5.92
C GLN A 10 18.85 10.99 5.06
N ALA A 11 17.92 11.87 5.44
CA ALA A 11 16.66 12.11 4.72
C ALA A 11 16.81 12.83 3.37
N GLU A 12 17.97 13.40 3.04
CA GLU A 12 18.18 14.18 1.81
C GLU A 12 18.99 13.40 0.77
N ARG A 13 18.34 12.57 -0.06
CA ARG A 13 19.00 11.95 -1.23
C ARG A 13 18.12 11.75 -2.46
N PHE A 14 16.98 12.41 -2.54
CA PHE A 14 16.19 12.44 -3.77
C PHE A 14 16.41 13.77 -4.49
N PRO A 15 16.48 13.78 -5.84
CA PRO A 15 16.48 15.04 -6.57
C PRO A 15 15.17 15.79 -6.31
N ASP A 16 15.25 17.13 -6.25
CA ASP A 16 14.08 18.01 -6.19
C ASP A 16 13.94 18.72 -7.55
N PRO A 17 12.84 18.51 -8.30
CA PRO A 17 11.70 17.67 -7.96
C PRO A 17 11.98 16.16 -8.10
N ASP A 18 11.19 15.37 -7.38
CA ASP A 18 11.19 13.90 -7.48
C ASP A 18 11.07 13.44 -8.94
N PRO A 19 11.76 12.35 -9.33
CA PRO A 19 11.69 11.86 -10.69
C PRO A 19 10.27 11.34 -11.00
N MET A 20 9.70 11.86 -12.09
CA MET A 20 8.39 11.45 -12.59
C MET A 20 8.51 10.69 -13.91
N LEU A 21 7.62 9.71 -14.11
CA LEU A 21 7.53 8.84 -15.26
C LEU A 21 6.30 9.18 -16.12
N SER A 22 6.36 8.88 -17.42
CA SER A 22 5.20 8.98 -18.29
C SER A 22 4.11 7.97 -17.90
N PRO A 23 2.84 8.21 -18.27
CA PRO A 23 1.75 7.24 -18.03
C PRO A 23 2.02 5.82 -18.54
N GLN A 24 2.72 5.70 -19.69
CA GLN A 24 3.06 4.39 -20.25
C GLN A 24 4.19 3.70 -19.47
N GLU A 25 5.16 4.45 -18.96
CA GLU A 25 6.21 3.91 -18.07
C GLU A 25 5.62 3.45 -16.74
N ILE A 26 4.68 4.22 -16.15
CA ILE A 26 3.94 3.82 -14.94
C ILE A 26 3.17 2.52 -15.19
N ARG A 27 2.35 2.46 -16.25
CA ARG A 27 1.63 1.23 -16.62
C ARG A 27 2.56 0.03 -16.74
N THR A 28 3.71 0.21 -17.41
CA THR A 28 4.68 -0.86 -17.61
C THR A 28 5.31 -1.31 -16.29
N LEU A 29 5.74 -0.36 -15.45
CA LEU A 29 6.37 -0.60 -14.16
C LEU A 29 5.45 -1.37 -13.21
N TYR A 30 4.22 -0.88 -13.05
CA TYR A 30 3.24 -1.46 -12.13
C TYR A 30 2.73 -2.82 -12.60
N ASN A 31 2.49 -3.00 -13.90
CA ASN A 31 2.17 -4.34 -14.43
C ASN A 31 3.32 -5.31 -14.17
N ALA A 32 4.58 -4.92 -14.46
CA ALA A 32 5.74 -5.77 -14.21
C ALA A 32 5.94 -6.08 -12.72
N GLY A 33 5.67 -5.12 -11.83
CA GLY A 33 5.70 -5.31 -10.38
C GLY A 33 4.63 -6.30 -9.91
N LEU A 34 3.39 -6.10 -10.32
CA LEU A 34 2.28 -6.96 -9.94
C LEU A 34 2.43 -8.38 -10.52
N ASP A 35 2.86 -8.51 -11.78
CA ASP A 35 3.23 -9.80 -12.40
C ASP A 35 4.28 -10.53 -11.57
N TRP A 36 5.33 -9.81 -11.15
CA TRP A 36 6.40 -10.38 -10.36
C TRP A 36 5.91 -10.88 -9.01
N VAL A 37 5.09 -10.12 -8.29
CA VAL A 37 4.50 -10.57 -7.01
C VAL A 37 3.62 -11.80 -7.21
N ILE A 38 2.69 -11.75 -8.17
CA ILE A 38 1.77 -12.86 -8.47
C ILE A 38 2.53 -14.11 -8.88
N SER A 39 3.66 -13.98 -9.60
CA SER A 39 4.50 -15.12 -9.97
C SER A 39 5.10 -15.87 -8.78
N LYS A 40 5.10 -15.27 -7.57
CA LYS A 40 5.55 -15.92 -6.32
C LYS A 40 4.45 -16.72 -5.64
N LEU A 41 3.19 -16.57 -6.04
CA LEU A 41 2.09 -17.35 -5.48
C LEU A 41 2.28 -18.84 -5.79
N PRO A 42 2.15 -19.73 -4.79
CA PRO A 42 2.06 -21.15 -5.03
C PRO A 42 0.90 -21.47 -5.99
N SER A 43 1.13 -22.42 -6.90
CA SER A 43 0.15 -22.81 -7.93
C SER A 43 -1.11 -23.48 -7.37
N ARG A 44 -1.07 -23.96 -6.12
CA ARG A 44 -2.22 -24.51 -5.41
C ARG A 44 -2.34 -23.87 -4.03
N PRO A 45 -3.56 -23.54 -3.58
CA PRO A 45 -3.77 -23.12 -2.20
C PRO A 45 -3.42 -24.28 -1.25
N ASN A 46 -2.80 -23.95 -0.12
CA ASN A 46 -2.61 -24.90 0.96
C ASN A 46 -3.93 -25.03 1.75
N VAL A 47 -4.16 -26.19 2.35
CA VAL A 47 -5.37 -26.43 3.17
C VAL A 47 -5.44 -25.47 4.37
N ASP A 48 -4.28 -25.06 4.89
CA ASP A 48 -4.12 -24.10 5.99
C ASP A 48 -3.61 -22.72 5.51
N GLU A 49 -4.02 -22.29 4.31
CA GLU A 49 -3.60 -21.00 3.76
C GLU A 49 -4.03 -19.83 4.67
N ASP A 50 -3.07 -18.95 5.00
CA ASP A 50 -3.34 -17.72 5.75
C ASP A 50 -4.33 -16.82 5.00
N VAL A 51 -5.20 -16.11 5.72
CA VAL A 51 -6.27 -15.30 5.12
C VAL A 51 -5.74 -14.23 4.15
N GLY A 52 -4.56 -13.67 4.42
CA GLY A 52 -3.91 -12.70 3.52
C GLY A 52 -3.45 -13.33 2.21
N MET A 53 -2.99 -14.59 2.24
CA MET A 53 -2.63 -15.32 1.02
C MET A 53 -3.86 -15.64 0.17
N LYS A 54 -4.99 -15.96 0.81
CA LYS A 54 -6.27 -16.11 0.10
C LYS A 54 -6.66 -14.82 -0.61
N TRP A 55 -6.68 -13.68 0.09
CA TRP A 55 -7.02 -12.38 -0.51
C TRP A 55 -6.05 -11.99 -1.65
N LEU A 56 -4.75 -12.22 -1.48
CA LEU A 56 -3.78 -12.01 -2.55
C LEU A 56 -4.06 -12.86 -3.81
N ARG A 57 -4.57 -14.08 -3.64
CA ARG A 57 -4.97 -14.95 -4.74
C ARG A 57 -6.26 -14.49 -5.42
N ASP A 58 -7.22 -14.00 -4.63
CA ASP A 58 -8.44 -13.39 -5.15
C ASP A 58 -8.08 -12.16 -6.03
N LEU A 59 -7.18 -11.30 -5.55
CA LEU A 59 -6.66 -10.15 -6.31
C LEU A 59 -5.95 -10.53 -7.60
N ALA A 60 -5.18 -11.62 -7.58
CA ALA A 60 -4.53 -12.13 -8.79
C ALA A 60 -5.56 -12.53 -9.87
N THR A 61 -6.75 -12.99 -9.45
CA THR A 61 -7.86 -13.31 -10.34
C THR A 61 -8.57 -12.02 -10.80
N PHE A 62 -8.85 -11.09 -9.88
CA PHE A 62 -9.46 -9.80 -10.19
C PHE A 62 -8.66 -9.02 -11.24
N ARG A 63 -7.33 -9.02 -11.12
CA ARG A 63 -6.42 -8.39 -12.09
C ARG A 63 -6.64 -8.89 -13.52
N GLN A 64 -6.85 -10.19 -13.72
CA GLN A 64 -6.95 -10.79 -15.06
C GLN A 64 -8.22 -10.36 -15.82
N HIS A 65 -9.24 -9.91 -15.10
CA HIS A 65 -10.59 -9.74 -15.67
C HIS A 65 -11.27 -8.42 -15.34
N GLY A 66 -10.70 -7.61 -14.43
CA GLY A 66 -11.39 -6.45 -13.84
C GLY A 66 -10.80 -5.08 -14.14
N LEU A 67 -9.55 -4.97 -14.63
CA LEU A 67 -8.80 -3.72 -14.63
C LEU A 67 -8.45 -3.22 -16.03
N LEU A 68 -8.58 -1.90 -16.24
CA LEU A 68 -7.99 -1.20 -17.40
C LEU A 68 -7.15 -0.02 -16.96
N TRP A 69 -6.07 0.21 -17.69
CA TRP A 69 -5.23 1.39 -17.54
C TRP A 69 -5.82 2.60 -18.28
N ALA A 70 -5.77 3.76 -17.64
CA ALA A 70 -6.22 5.02 -18.21
C ALA A 70 -5.34 6.18 -17.77
N VAL A 71 -5.56 7.34 -18.38
CA VAL A 71 -4.85 8.59 -18.10
C VAL A 71 -5.85 9.74 -18.04
N TYR A 72 -5.59 10.75 -17.20
CA TYR A 72 -6.35 11.99 -17.26
C TYR A 72 -6.08 12.75 -18.57
N GLY A 73 -7.12 13.29 -19.17
CA GLY A 73 -7.04 14.17 -20.33
C GLY A 73 -6.34 15.49 -19.98
N ALA A 74 -5.72 16.13 -20.98
CA ALA A 74 -4.92 17.34 -20.76
C ALA A 74 -5.75 18.60 -20.43
N GLU A 75 -7.00 18.62 -20.87
CA GLU A 75 -7.88 19.78 -20.73
C GLU A 75 -9.09 19.43 -19.86
N ALA A 76 -9.47 20.38 -19.01
CA ALA A 76 -10.70 20.30 -18.23
C ALA A 76 -11.90 20.74 -19.08
N ASP A 77 -13.06 20.14 -18.85
CA ASP A 77 -14.34 20.61 -19.37
C ASP A 77 -14.74 21.96 -18.74
N THR A 78 -15.86 22.52 -19.18
CA THR A 78 -16.38 23.81 -18.68
C THR A 78 -16.71 23.80 -17.18
N ASN A 79 -16.80 22.63 -16.56
CA ASN A 79 -17.08 22.45 -15.14
C ASN A 79 -15.78 22.15 -14.34
N GLY A 80 -14.62 22.16 -14.98
CA GLY A 80 -13.33 21.88 -14.35
C GLY A 80 -13.01 20.39 -14.21
N ASN A 81 -13.76 19.49 -14.86
CA ASN A 81 -13.50 18.05 -14.82
C ASN A 81 -12.57 17.63 -15.95
N TYR A 82 -11.57 16.79 -15.63
CA TYR A 82 -10.69 16.20 -16.63
C TYR A 82 -11.29 14.88 -17.13
N GLY A 83 -11.30 14.70 -18.45
CA GLY A 83 -11.69 13.43 -19.05
C GLY A 83 -10.75 12.28 -18.64
N ILE A 84 -11.21 11.04 -18.78
CA ILE A 84 -10.39 9.83 -18.56
C ILE A 84 -10.31 9.08 -19.89
N LEU A 85 -9.09 8.86 -20.37
CA LEU A 85 -8.79 8.20 -21.64
C LEU A 85 -8.10 6.86 -21.38
N THR A 86 -8.64 5.77 -21.90
CA THR A 86 -8.05 4.43 -21.73
C THR A 86 -6.72 4.33 -22.50
N LEU A 87 -5.70 3.77 -21.87
CA LEU A 87 -4.38 3.51 -22.46
C LEU A 87 -4.32 2.18 -23.24
N GLU A 88 -5.39 1.39 -23.18
CA GLU A 88 -5.51 0.11 -23.85
C GLU A 88 -6.97 -0.18 -24.23
N SER A 89 -7.16 -1.09 -25.19
CA SER A 89 -8.49 -1.59 -25.54
C SER A 89 -8.88 -2.76 -24.65
N GLY A 90 -10.12 -2.81 -24.21
CA GLY A 90 -10.63 -3.90 -23.37
C GLY A 90 -12.01 -3.62 -22.81
N ILE A 91 -12.53 -4.57 -22.04
CA ILE A 91 -13.80 -4.42 -21.32
C ILE A 91 -13.50 -4.05 -19.87
N TYR A 92 -14.07 -2.95 -19.43
CA TYR A 92 -14.06 -2.53 -18.03
C TYR A 92 -15.13 -3.31 -17.26
N ASN A 93 -14.72 -4.14 -16.29
CA ASN A 93 -15.63 -4.92 -15.45
C ASN A 93 -15.45 -4.69 -13.93
N GLY A 94 -14.37 -4.04 -13.50
CA GLY A 94 -14.04 -3.88 -12.08
C GLY A 94 -13.63 -2.46 -11.70
N GLY A 95 -12.54 -1.95 -12.30
CA GLY A 95 -11.96 -0.65 -11.94
C GLY A 95 -10.95 -0.11 -12.96
N LEU A 96 -10.69 1.21 -12.90
CA LEU A 96 -9.69 1.90 -13.71
C LEU A 96 -8.46 2.23 -12.88
N LEU A 97 -7.28 1.93 -13.42
CA LEU A 97 -6.00 2.42 -12.92
C LEU A 97 -5.65 3.70 -13.69
N VAL A 98 -5.88 4.86 -13.08
CA VAL A 98 -5.80 6.15 -13.76
C VAL A 98 -4.53 6.87 -13.37
N VAL A 99 -3.62 7.04 -14.32
CA VAL A 99 -2.36 7.74 -14.10
C VAL A 99 -2.54 9.24 -14.32
N ALA A 100 -2.10 10.06 -13.36
CA ALA A 100 -1.94 11.49 -13.56
C ALA A 100 -0.65 11.78 -14.33
N PRO A 101 -0.70 12.45 -15.50
CA PRO A 101 0.51 12.86 -16.20
C PRO A 101 1.40 13.76 -15.32
N PRO A 102 2.73 13.76 -15.53
CA PRO A 102 3.62 14.74 -14.89
C PRO A 102 3.14 16.17 -15.14
N GLY A 103 3.08 16.98 -14.07
CA GLY A 103 2.59 18.36 -14.12
C GLY A 103 1.07 18.53 -14.24
N HIS A 104 0.30 17.43 -14.29
CA HIS A 104 -1.16 17.51 -14.33
C HIS A 104 -1.72 18.13 -13.03
N PRO A 105 -2.76 18.99 -13.07
CA PRO A 105 -3.30 19.63 -11.87
C PRO A 105 -3.82 18.67 -10.80
N LEU A 106 -4.25 17.47 -11.21
CA LEU A 106 -4.66 16.38 -10.32
C LEU A 106 -3.49 15.54 -9.78
N ALA A 107 -2.25 15.79 -10.21
CA ALA A 107 -1.07 15.06 -9.72
C ALA A 107 -0.64 15.54 -8.31
N LYS A 108 -1.55 15.41 -7.33
CA LYS A 108 -1.40 15.86 -5.93
C LYS A 108 -1.94 14.80 -4.99
N GLY A 109 -1.38 14.71 -3.78
CA GLY A 109 -1.82 13.77 -2.76
C GLY A 109 -0.94 12.52 -2.66
N PRO A 110 -1.47 11.40 -2.12
CA PRO A 110 -0.75 10.13 -2.01
C PRO A 110 -0.39 9.54 -3.37
N THR A 111 0.68 8.74 -3.40
CA THR A 111 1.18 8.09 -4.63
C THR A 111 0.12 7.22 -5.31
N LEU A 112 -0.65 6.49 -4.51
CA LEU A 112 -1.81 5.74 -4.96
C LEU A 112 -2.99 6.08 -4.06
N GLN A 113 -4.19 6.16 -4.63
CA GLN A 113 -5.41 6.37 -3.85
C GLN A 113 -6.63 5.92 -4.65
N VAL A 114 -7.48 5.07 -4.07
CA VAL A 114 -8.84 4.89 -4.57
C VAL A 114 -9.66 6.15 -4.35
N LEU A 115 -10.17 6.74 -5.44
CA LEU A 115 -10.97 7.96 -5.36
C LEU A 115 -12.46 7.65 -5.14
N PRO A 116 -13.14 8.39 -4.23
CA PRO A 116 -14.56 8.26 -4.02
C PRO A 116 -15.31 8.94 -5.18
N ARG A 117 -15.63 8.18 -6.21
CA ARG A 117 -16.53 8.59 -7.29
C ARG A 117 -17.78 7.73 -7.29
N SER A 118 -18.96 8.33 -7.45
CA SER A 118 -20.22 7.58 -7.48
C SER A 118 -20.46 6.83 -8.79
N ASP A 119 -19.79 7.24 -9.86
CA ASP A 119 -19.97 6.75 -11.23
C ASP A 119 -18.89 5.75 -11.67
N LEU A 120 -17.77 5.68 -10.96
CA LEU A 120 -16.59 4.93 -11.41
C LEU A 120 -15.77 4.37 -10.23
N ASN A 121 -15.37 3.11 -10.34
CA ASN A 121 -14.34 2.55 -9.48
C ASN A 121 -12.99 2.91 -10.08
N MET A 122 -12.25 3.79 -9.42
CA MET A 122 -10.95 4.20 -9.92
C MET A 122 -9.92 4.31 -8.80
N LEU A 123 -8.70 3.92 -9.16
CA LEU A 123 -7.49 4.07 -8.39
C LEU A 123 -6.61 5.07 -9.14
N GLN A 124 -6.38 6.21 -8.50
CA GLN A 124 -5.47 7.23 -9.01
C GLN A 124 -4.03 6.81 -8.70
N ILE A 125 -3.15 6.95 -9.68
CA ILE A 125 -1.71 6.72 -9.56
C ILE A 125 -0.98 8.00 -9.95
N LEU A 126 -0.16 8.52 -9.03
CA LEU A 126 0.73 9.63 -9.31
C LEU A 126 1.99 9.13 -10.04
N PRO A 127 2.58 9.95 -10.92
CA PRO A 127 3.60 9.51 -11.85
C PRO A 127 5.00 9.41 -11.20
N PHE A 128 5.11 9.15 -9.90
CA PHE A 128 6.42 9.08 -9.25
C PHE A 128 7.16 7.79 -9.62
N ALA A 129 8.48 7.89 -9.80
CA ALA A 129 9.31 6.72 -10.03
C ALA A 129 9.30 5.80 -8.80
N MET A 130 9.15 4.50 -9.03
CA MET A 130 9.25 3.47 -7.99
C MET A 130 10.16 2.33 -8.46
N THR A 131 10.73 1.58 -7.51
CA THR A 131 11.27 0.26 -7.83
C THR A 131 10.16 -0.70 -8.25
N ARG A 132 10.48 -1.67 -9.10
CA ARG A 132 9.49 -2.66 -9.61
C ARG A 132 8.81 -3.40 -8.47
N GLU A 133 9.59 -3.81 -7.48
CA GLU A 133 9.12 -4.55 -6.31
C GLU A 133 8.03 -3.78 -5.57
N TRP A 134 8.30 -2.50 -5.28
CA TRP A 134 7.37 -1.66 -4.53
C TRP A 134 6.20 -1.14 -5.34
N ALA A 135 6.34 -0.96 -6.65
CA ALA A 135 5.20 -0.70 -7.53
C ALA A 135 4.18 -1.85 -7.46
N GLY A 136 4.65 -3.11 -7.41
CA GLY A 136 3.78 -4.28 -7.24
C GLY A 136 3.14 -4.35 -5.85
N ILE A 137 3.93 -4.19 -4.78
CA ILE A 137 3.46 -4.29 -3.40
C ILE A 137 2.45 -3.19 -3.06
N ALA A 138 2.77 -1.93 -3.34
CA ALA A 138 1.87 -0.81 -3.03
C ALA A 138 0.55 -0.87 -3.81
N LEU A 139 0.58 -1.43 -5.02
CA LEU A 139 -0.64 -1.60 -5.82
C LEU A 139 -1.59 -2.65 -5.23
N ILE A 140 -1.08 -3.70 -4.57
CA ILE A 140 -1.91 -4.75 -3.97
C ILE A 140 -2.85 -4.18 -2.91
N HIS A 141 -2.34 -3.27 -2.08
CA HIS A 141 -3.12 -2.59 -1.05
C HIS A 141 -4.36 -1.90 -1.65
N GLU A 142 -4.15 -1.05 -2.65
CA GLU A 142 -5.22 -0.26 -3.25
C GLU A 142 -6.12 -1.09 -4.18
N LEU A 143 -5.61 -2.17 -4.77
CA LEU A 143 -6.42 -3.12 -5.53
C LEU A 143 -7.43 -3.85 -4.65
N GLU A 144 -7.08 -4.14 -3.39
CA GLU A 144 -8.02 -4.72 -2.43
C GLU A 144 -9.23 -3.81 -2.19
N HIS A 145 -8.99 -2.52 -1.97
CA HIS A 145 -10.08 -1.55 -1.87
C HIS A 145 -10.88 -1.48 -3.18
N LEU A 146 -10.20 -1.43 -4.33
CA LEU A 146 -10.86 -1.33 -5.63
C LEU A 146 -11.75 -2.54 -5.93
N GLU A 147 -11.29 -3.77 -5.64
CA GLU A 147 -12.09 -5.00 -5.77
C GLU A 147 -13.29 -4.98 -4.82
N ASN A 148 -13.09 -4.55 -3.57
CA ASN A 148 -14.16 -4.48 -2.57
C ASN A 148 -15.27 -3.49 -2.97
N PHE A 149 -14.90 -2.36 -3.57
CA PHE A 149 -15.87 -1.44 -4.16
C PHE A 149 -16.57 -2.05 -5.37
N ALA A 150 -15.83 -2.73 -6.26
CA ALA A 150 -16.39 -3.34 -7.46
C ALA A 150 -17.38 -4.47 -7.17
N THR A 151 -17.13 -5.24 -6.10
CA THR A 151 -17.97 -6.37 -5.69
C THR A 151 -19.05 -5.98 -4.66
N GLY A 152 -19.08 -4.72 -4.22
CA GLY A 152 -20.05 -4.21 -3.25
C GLY A 152 -19.79 -4.63 -1.80
N GLN A 153 -18.60 -5.18 -1.50
CA GLN A 153 -18.18 -5.50 -0.13
C GLN A 153 -17.85 -4.25 0.69
N GLU A 154 -17.40 -3.18 0.04
CA GLU A 154 -17.20 -1.86 0.64
C GLU A 154 -18.15 -0.85 -0.03
N PRO A 155 -19.12 -0.27 0.70
CA PRO A 155 -20.05 0.70 0.13
C PRO A 155 -19.43 2.10 0.01
N ARG A 156 -20.06 2.98 -0.77
CA ARG A 156 -19.65 4.39 -0.92
C ARG A 156 -20.76 5.35 -0.45
N PRO A 157 -20.53 6.17 0.59
CA PRO A 157 -19.36 6.19 1.48
C PRO A 157 -19.37 4.98 2.45
N PRO A 158 -18.21 4.47 2.89
CA PRO A 158 -18.15 3.43 3.91
C PRO A 158 -18.42 4.01 5.30
N SER A 159 -19.06 3.23 6.17
CA SER A 159 -19.00 3.50 7.62
C SER A 159 -17.58 3.30 8.14
N ARG A 160 -17.24 3.87 9.30
CA ARG A 160 -15.92 3.71 9.93
C ARG A 160 -15.52 2.23 10.09
N SER A 161 -16.45 1.38 10.52
CA SER A 161 -16.20 -0.06 10.68
C SER A 161 -15.88 -0.74 9.35
N GLN A 162 -16.64 -0.42 8.30
CA GLN A 162 -16.42 -0.97 6.95
C GLN A 162 -15.09 -0.52 6.34
N TYR A 163 -14.72 0.75 6.56
CA TYR A 163 -13.42 1.28 6.15
C TYR A 163 -12.27 0.52 6.83
N LEU A 164 -12.34 0.36 8.16
CA LEU A 164 -11.33 -0.39 8.91
C LEU A 164 -11.26 -1.86 8.46
N ASP A 165 -12.40 -2.49 8.10
CA ASP A 165 -12.41 -3.83 7.52
C ASP A 165 -11.73 -3.91 6.15
N GLY A 166 -11.91 -2.89 5.31
CA GLY A 166 -11.19 -2.76 4.05
C GLY A 166 -9.68 -2.68 4.26
N GLU A 167 -9.24 -1.79 5.15
CA GLU A 167 -7.83 -1.62 5.49
C GLU A 167 -7.21 -2.90 6.08
N VAL A 168 -7.96 -3.62 6.92
CA VAL A 168 -7.51 -4.93 7.44
C VAL A 168 -7.25 -5.91 6.30
N ARG A 169 -8.14 -5.97 5.30
CA ARG A 169 -7.93 -6.84 4.13
C ARG A 169 -6.73 -6.38 3.32
N ALA A 170 -6.64 -5.08 3.02
CA ALA A 170 -5.59 -4.49 2.21
C ALA A 170 -4.21 -4.75 2.80
N PHE A 171 -4.00 -4.40 4.08
CA PHE A 171 -2.73 -4.67 4.75
C PHE A 171 -2.42 -6.16 4.87
N SER A 172 -3.41 -7.03 5.03
CA SER A 172 -3.16 -8.47 5.13
C SER A 172 -2.70 -9.06 3.80
N ALA A 173 -3.31 -8.66 2.68
CA ALA A 173 -2.89 -9.06 1.34
C ALA A 173 -1.49 -8.49 1.02
N GLU A 174 -1.23 -7.24 1.41
CA GLU A 174 0.07 -6.57 1.22
C GLU A 174 1.18 -7.23 2.05
N ILE A 175 0.92 -7.58 3.32
CA ILE A 175 1.84 -8.35 4.17
C ILE A 175 2.14 -9.71 3.55
N ALA A 176 1.09 -10.43 3.08
CA ALA A 176 1.24 -11.72 2.44
C ALA A 176 2.11 -11.63 1.19
N ALA A 177 1.87 -10.63 0.35
CA ALA A 177 2.67 -10.34 -0.83
C ALA A 177 4.13 -10.08 -0.48
N PHE A 178 4.38 -9.24 0.52
CA PHE A 178 5.74 -8.88 0.91
C PHE A 178 6.49 -10.05 1.57
N GLN A 179 5.77 -10.89 2.32
CA GLN A 179 6.28 -12.14 2.88
C GLN A 179 6.73 -13.10 1.77
N LEU A 180 5.97 -13.25 0.68
CA LEU A 180 6.36 -14.10 -0.45
C LEU A 180 7.63 -13.60 -1.14
N VAL A 181 7.66 -12.32 -1.50
CA VAL A 181 8.77 -11.78 -2.30
C VAL A 181 10.08 -11.69 -1.52
N THR A 182 10.01 -11.61 -0.19
CA THR A 182 11.18 -11.64 0.69
C THR A 182 11.65 -13.05 1.05
N GLY A 183 10.99 -14.09 0.54
CA GLY A 183 11.32 -15.49 0.85
C GLY A 183 11.00 -15.84 2.31
N SER A 184 9.87 -15.36 2.80
CA SER A 184 9.37 -15.53 4.17
C SER A 184 10.20 -14.84 5.27
N ARG A 185 11.05 -13.86 4.90
CA ARG A 185 11.92 -13.14 5.85
C ARG A 185 11.28 -11.89 6.46
N PHE A 186 10.25 -11.32 5.83
CA PHE A 186 9.64 -10.06 6.30
C PHE A 186 9.20 -10.08 7.77
N ILE A 187 8.30 -11.00 8.12
CA ILE A 187 7.75 -11.12 9.47
C ILE A 187 8.83 -11.25 10.55
N PRO A 188 9.76 -12.23 10.49
CA PRO A 188 10.78 -12.35 11.53
C PRO A 188 11.71 -11.14 11.60
N THR A 189 12.03 -10.51 10.46
CA THR A 189 12.83 -9.27 10.43
C THR A 189 12.12 -8.14 11.15
N VAL A 190 10.86 -7.86 10.82
CA VAL A 190 10.15 -6.71 11.39
C VAL A 190 9.81 -6.93 12.87
N VAL A 191 9.47 -8.14 13.29
CA VAL A 191 9.32 -8.47 14.73
C VAL A 191 10.63 -8.22 15.48
N GLY A 192 11.77 -8.63 14.89
CA GLY A 192 13.09 -8.37 15.46
C GLY A 192 13.37 -6.88 15.62
N LEU A 193 13.10 -6.09 14.58
CA LEU A 193 13.28 -4.64 14.62
C LEU A 193 12.34 -3.98 15.63
N TYR A 194 11.05 -4.28 15.64
CA TYR A 194 10.12 -3.67 16.59
C TYR A 194 10.50 -3.93 18.04
N ARG A 195 11.02 -5.12 18.36
CA ARG A 195 11.55 -5.42 19.71
C ARG A 195 12.79 -4.61 20.08
N LEU A 196 13.59 -4.19 19.11
CA LEU A 196 14.78 -3.35 19.33
C LEU A 196 14.42 -1.87 19.45
N PHE A 197 13.43 -1.42 18.69
CA PHE A 197 13.02 -0.02 18.60
C PHE A 197 11.95 0.38 19.61
N SER A 198 11.15 -0.57 20.10
CA SER A 198 10.13 -0.33 21.12
C SER A 198 10.43 -1.10 22.40
N SER A 199 10.56 -0.37 23.50
CA SER A 199 10.59 -0.96 24.84
C SER A 199 9.20 -1.43 25.32
N ALA A 200 8.14 -1.13 24.56
CA ALA A 200 6.77 -1.55 24.85
C ALA A 200 6.61 -3.05 24.54
N ALA A 201 7.12 -3.88 25.44
CA ALA A 201 6.88 -5.31 25.46
C ALA A 201 5.37 -5.58 25.66
N GLY A 202 4.61 -5.66 24.56
CA GLY A 202 3.27 -6.23 24.55
C GLY A 202 2.10 -5.30 24.24
N ASN A 203 2.30 -4.00 23.98
CA ASN A 203 1.23 -3.13 23.48
C ASN A 203 1.56 -2.53 22.09
N PRO A 204 1.00 -3.07 21.00
CA PRO A 204 1.28 -2.62 19.64
C PRO A 204 0.83 -1.16 19.40
N THR A 205 -0.20 -0.68 20.11
CA THR A 205 -0.68 0.70 19.99
C THR A 205 0.20 1.73 20.71
N GLU A 206 0.91 1.33 21.76
CA GLU A 206 1.94 2.17 22.41
C GLU A 206 3.22 2.23 21.58
N GLY A 207 3.58 1.12 20.93
CA GLY A 207 4.65 1.12 19.93
C GLY A 207 4.38 2.14 18.83
N LEU A 208 3.15 2.19 18.30
CA LEU A 208 2.72 3.18 17.30
C LEU A 208 2.87 4.62 17.80
N SER A 209 2.36 4.95 18.99
CA SER A 209 2.38 6.33 19.50
C SER A 209 3.80 6.82 19.85
N GLN A 210 4.69 5.92 20.28
CA GLN A 210 6.09 6.25 20.59
C GLN A 210 6.98 6.36 19.33
N THR A 211 6.67 5.58 18.30
CA THR A 211 7.42 5.61 17.02
C THR A 211 6.95 6.70 16.08
N GLN A 212 5.74 7.27 16.24
CA GLN A 212 5.26 8.43 15.47
C GLN A 212 6.20 9.66 15.48
N GLY A 213 7.25 9.69 16.30
CA GLY A 213 8.41 10.57 16.11
C GLY A 213 9.20 10.19 14.85
N GLY A 214 9.02 10.97 13.77
CA GLY A 214 9.43 10.63 12.39
C GLY A 214 10.85 10.09 12.18
N HIS A 215 11.83 10.44 13.02
CA HIS A 215 13.19 9.90 12.91
C HIS A 215 13.29 8.40 13.22
N MET A 216 12.52 7.91 14.19
CA MET A 216 12.59 6.50 14.58
C MET A 216 11.94 5.59 13.54
N MET A 217 10.84 6.04 12.92
CA MET A 217 10.20 5.35 11.80
C MET A 217 11.11 5.24 10.59
N GLN A 218 11.78 6.35 10.24
CA GLN A 218 12.66 6.37 9.09
C GLN A 218 13.84 5.41 9.28
N ALA A 219 14.43 5.37 10.48
CA ALA A 219 15.48 4.41 10.81
C ALA A 219 14.99 2.96 10.74
N LEU A 220 13.77 2.67 11.19
CA LEU A 220 13.17 1.34 11.11
C LEU A 220 12.99 0.90 9.65
N ALA A 221 12.41 1.76 8.80
CA ALA A 221 12.20 1.44 7.39
C ALA A 221 13.52 1.21 6.65
N LEU A 222 14.54 2.04 6.91
CA LEU A 222 15.88 1.88 6.32
C LEU A 222 16.56 0.58 6.75
N GLU A 223 16.49 0.23 8.04
CA GLU A 223 17.06 -1.03 8.53
C GLU A 223 16.29 -2.24 7.99
N ALA A 224 14.95 -2.16 7.89
CA ALA A 224 14.13 -3.21 7.30
C ALA A 224 14.49 -3.45 5.83
N ASP A 225 14.56 -2.39 5.02
CA ASP A 225 15.00 -2.47 3.62
C ASP A 225 16.40 -3.10 3.50
N ALA A 226 17.35 -2.69 4.35
CA ALA A 226 18.71 -3.23 4.35
C ALA A 226 18.75 -4.73 4.68
N LEU A 227 18.03 -5.18 5.71
CA LEU A 227 17.99 -6.58 6.13
C LEU A 227 17.24 -7.48 5.13
N LEU A 228 16.22 -6.93 4.47
CA LEU A 228 15.44 -7.64 3.46
C LEU A 228 16.12 -7.63 2.09
N GLY A 229 17.13 -6.78 1.88
CA GLY A 229 17.86 -6.66 0.63
C GLY A 229 17.06 -5.90 -0.44
N CYS A 230 16.21 -4.97 -0.01
CA CYS A 230 15.42 -4.15 -0.91
C CYS A 230 16.33 -3.14 -1.66
N PRO A 231 16.10 -2.93 -2.97
CA PRO A 231 16.79 -1.87 -3.69
C PRO A 231 16.46 -0.49 -3.08
N PRO A 232 17.37 0.50 -3.14
CA PRO A 232 17.06 1.84 -2.68
C PRO A 232 15.82 2.43 -3.37
N PRO A 233 14.98 3.20 -2.65
CA PRO A 233 13.85 3.90 -3.25
C PRO A 233 14.31 4.82 -4.40
N GLN A 234 13.47 4.97 -5.42
CA GLN A 234 13.72 5.81 -6.60
C GLN A 234 13.15 7.23 -6.45
N SER A 235 12.29 7.48 -5.46
CA SER A 235 11.69 8.79 -5.17
C SER A 235 11.40 8.95 -3.68
N SER A 236 11.21 10.19 -3.23
CA SER A 236 10.74 10.48 -1.87
C SER A 236 9.32 9.94 -1.65
N ALA A 237 8.48 9.97 -2.69
CA ALA A 237 7.15 9.37 -2.69
C ALA A 237 7.19 7.85 -2.44
N GLU A 238 8.11 7.12 -3.10
CA GLU A 238 8.32 5.70 -2.80
C GLU A 238 8.78 5.51 -1.36
N ALA A 239 9.77 6.29 -0.89
CA ALA A 239 10.26 6.18 0.48
C ALA A 239 9.15 6.39 1.52
N ALA A 240 8.23 7.33 1.27
CA ALA A 240 7.05 7.56 2.12
C ALA A 240 6.07 6.37 2.10
N THR A 241 5.82 5.77 0.94
CA THR A 241 5.01 4.54 0.82
C THR A 241 5.63 3.40 1.62
N ARG A 242 6.94 3.15 1.47
CA ARG A 242 7.65 2.11 2.23
C ARG A 242 7.56 2.33 3.73
N LEU A 243 7.76 3.58 4.16
CA LEU A 243 7.68 3.99 5.56
C LEU A 243 6.30 3.68 6.16
N GLY A 244 5.23 4.10 5.46
CA GLY A 244 3.85 3.81 5.86
C GLY A 244 3.57 2.31 5.98
N PHE A 245 3.99 1.54 4.97
CA PHE A 245 3.87 0.08 5.00
C PHE A 245 4.58 -0.54 6.20
N TYR A 246 5.90 -0.32 6.35
CA TYR A 246 6.68 -0.94 7.43
C TYR A 246 6.10 -0.60 8.80
N PHE A 247 5.55 0.60 8.92
CA PHE A 247 4.96 1.06 10.16
C PHE A 247 3.64 0.35 10.50
N VAL A 248 2.68 0.33 9.59
CA VAL A 248 1.39 -0.30 9.86
C VAL A 248 1.54 -1.82 9.87
N ALA A 249 2.13 -2.39 8.82
CA ALA A 249 2.35 -3.82 8.69
C ALA A 249 3.20 -4.38 9.83
N GLY A 250 4.27 -3.68 10.24
CA GLY A 250 5.10 -4.09 11.35
C GLY A 250 4.39 -4.09 12.70
N SER A 251 3.49 -3.12 12.92
CA SER A 251 2.67 -3.05 14.12
C SER A 251 1.61 -4.15 14.15
N LEU A 252 1.00 -4.45 13.00
CA LEU A 252 0.08 -5.58 12.85
C LEU A 252 0.79 -6.90 13.14
N VAL A 253 1.95 -7.14 12.52
CA VAL A 253 2.72 -8.38 12.73
C VAL A 253 3.18 -8.51 14.19
N THR A 254 3.70 -7.44 14.80
CA THR A 254 4.22 -7.44 16.18
C THR A 254 3.13 -7.63 17.22
N ALA A 255 1.89 -7.23 16.93
CA ALA A 255 0.72 -7.53 17.76
C ALA A 255 0.41 -9.04 17.90
N GLY A 256 1.26 -9.95 17.38
CA GLY A 256 1.11 -11.40 17.48
C GLY A 256 0.10 -11.94 16.47
N VAL A 257 -0.09 -11.23 15.36
CA VAL A 257 -1.22 -11.43 14.48
C VAL A 257 -0.92 -12.47 13.40
N GLN A 258 -0.78 -13.73 13.82
CA GLN A 258 -0.53 -14.86 12.92
C GLN A 258 -1.56 -16.01 13.03
N ALA A 259 -2.73 -15.81 13.64
CA ALA A 259 -3.70 -16.89 13.80
C ALA A 259 -5.15 -16.49 13.48
N SER A 260 -5.92 -17.48 13.04
CA SER A 260 -7.36 -17.48 12.72
C SER A 260 -8.29 -17.25 13.93
N ASN A 261 -7.88 -16.40 14.88
CA ASN A 261 -8.72 -15.99 16.01
C ASN A 261 -9.60 -14.79 15.60
N PRO A 262 -10.94 -14.84 15.71
CA PRO A 262 -11.82 -13.70 15.46
C PRO A 262 -11.45 -12.43 16.26
N ASP A 263 -10.84 -12.56 17.45
CA ASP A 263 -10.36 -11.42 18.25
C ASP A 263 -9.21 -10.65 17.55
N ILE A 264 -8.55 -11.29 16.58
CA ILE A 264 -7.39 -10.72 15.88
C ILE A 264 -7.79 -9.61 14.92
N ILE A 265 -8.96 -9.73 14.30
CA ILE A 265 -9.50 -8.71 13.38
C ILE A 265 -9.70 -7.40 14.15
N GLU A 266 -10.23 -7.48 15.37
CA GLU A 266 -10.48 -6.31 16.21
C GLU A 266 -9.16 -5.64 16.65
N VAL A 267 -8.13 -6.41 16.97
CA VAL A 267 -6.78 -5.86 17.24
C VAL A 267 -6.21 -5.15 16.01
N ARG A 268 -6.36 -5.75 14.81
CA ARG A 268 -5.91 -5.11 13.57
C ARG A 268 -6.66 -3.80 13.31
N ARG A 269 -7.98 -3.78 13.46
CA ARG A 269 -8.81 -2.56 13.35
C ARG A 269 -8.31 -1.47 14.30
N LYS A 270 -8.03 -1.80 15.56
CA LYS A 270 -7.55 -0.83 16.54
C LYS A 270 -6.17 -0.24 16.19
N VAL A 271 -5.25 -1.06 15.69
CA VAL A 271 -3.94 -0.59 15.21
C VAL A 271 -4.10 0.39 14.05
N ILE A 272 -4.93 0.03 13.06
CA ILE A 272 -5.22 0.84 11.89
C ILE A 272 -5.94 2.14 12.30
N GLU A 273 -6.89 2.06 13.23
CA GLU A 273 -7.61 3.22 13.75
C GLU A 273 -6.67 4.21 14.45
N VAL A 274 -5.77 3.74 15.32
CA VAL A 274 -4.76 4.59 15.98
C VAL A 274 -3.81 5.23 14.96
N TYR A 275 -3.47 4.50 13.89
CA TYR A 275 -2.64 5.03 12.81
C TYR A 275 -3.32 6.18 12.06
N TYR A 276 -4.58 5.99 11.65
CA TYR A 276 -5.29 6.95 10.82
C TYR A 276 -5.96 8.09 11.59
N GLN A 277 -6.24 7.94 12.89
CA GLN A 277 -6.84 8.98 13.72
C GLN A 277 -6.16 10.37 13.61
N PRO A 278 -4.82 10.52 13.70
CA PRO A 278 -4.16 11.81 13.55
C PRO A 278 -4.19 12.39 12.12
N THR A 279 -4.45 11.56 11.10
CA THR A 279 -4.47 11.99 9.69
C THR A 279 -5.79 12.63 9.28
N GLY A 280 -6.86 12.45 10.07
CA GLY A 280 -8.22 12.89 9.72
C GLY A 280 -8.88 12.09 8.60
N GLN A 281 -8.30 10.94 8.19
CA GLN A 281 -8.81 10.11 7.10
C GLN A 281 -9.95 9.17 7.51
N LEU A 282 -10.18 8.97 8.82
CA LEU A 282 -11.25 8.09 9.29
C LEU A 282 -12.64 8.68 9.01
N PRO A 283 -13.59 7.88 8.46
CA PRO A 283 -14.99 8.28 8.39
C PRO A 283 -15.55 8.64 9.77
N SER A 284 -16.52 9.57 9.78
CA SER A 284 -17.26 9.89 11.00
C SER A 284 -17.88 8.64 11.62
N PRO A 285 -17.98 8.57 12.98
CA PRO A 285 -18.57 7.45 13.69
C PRO A 285 -19.98 7.07 13.22
#